data_AF-A0A937S5J5-F1
#
_entry.id   AF-A0A937S5J5-F1
#
_cell.length_a   1.000
_cell.length_b   1.000
_cell.length_c   1.000
_cell.angle_alpha   90.00
_cell.angle_beta   90.00
_cell.angle_gamma   90.00
#
_symmetry.space_group_name_H-M   'P 1'
#
loop_
_entity.id
_entity.type
_entity.pdbx_description
1 polymer ?
#
loop_
_entity_poly.entity_id
_entity_poly.type
_entity_poly.pdbx_seq_one_letter_code
_entity_poly.pdbx_strand_id
1 'polypeptide(L)'
;MNSSQPVPPEVVQQLAAYFSVLGEPTRLRILNLLRDGERCVQDLVEEMDTSQANVSKHLKVMVQTGILSRRSEGTLAYYKVEDELIFELCHLVCDRLARRIEIQAHKFRAFSFLGK
;
A
#
# COMPACT_ATOMS: atom_id res chain seq x y z
N MET A 1 8.23 24.40 1.35
CA MET A 1 6.89 24.68 0.79
C MET A 1 6.15 25.55 1.79
N ASN A 2 5.67 26.73 1.37
CA ASN A 2 4.93 27.63 2.26
C ASN A 2 3.48 27.13 2.36
N SER A 3 3.00 26.86 3.57
CA SER A 3 1.74 26.14 3.87
C SER A 3 0.45 26.84 3.41
N SER A 4 0.57 28.00 2.76
CA SER A 4 -0.53 28.94 2.52
C SER A 4 -0.98 29.02 1.06
N GLN A 5 -0.33 28.31 0.12
CA GLN A 5 -0.79 28.25 -1.26
C GLN A 5 -1.36 26.87 -1.61
N PRO A 6 -2.47 26.81 -2.38
CA PRO A 6 -3.05 25.56 -2.81
C PRO A 6 -2.08 24.79 -3.69
N VAL A 7 -2.09 23.46 -3.55
CA VAL A 7 -1.28 22.56 -4.38
C VAL A 7 -1.75 22.70 -5.84
N PRO A 8 -0.82 22.90 -6.82
CA PRO A 8 -1.20 23.02 -8.23
C PRO A 8 -1.98 21.80 -8.75
N PRO A 9 -2.96 21.96 -9.66
CA PRO A 9 -3.75 20.85 -10.17
C PRO A 9 -2.92 19.72 -10.78
N GLU A 10 -1.83 20.02 -11.49
CA GLU A 10 -0.95 18.97 -12.03
C GLU A 10 -0.31 18.12 -10.92
N VAL A 11 0.08 18.74 -9.80
CA VAL A 11 0.68 18.04 -8.65
C VAL A 11 -0.37 17.19 -7.95
N VAL A 12 -1.61 17.69 -7.82
CA VAL A 12 -2.73 16.91 -7.27
C VAL A 12 -3.01 15.67 -8.12
N GLN A 13 -2.95 15.78 -9.45
CA GLN A 13 -3.14 14.61 -10.33
C GLN A 13 -2.03 13.58 -10.16
N GLN A 14 -0.77 14.01 -10.05
CA GLN A 14 0.35 13.10 -9.79
C GLN A 14 0.24 12.43 -8.42
N LEU A 15 -0.14 13.18 -7.38
CA LEU A 15 -0.41 12.65 -6.05
C LEU A 15 -1.55 11.62 -6.07
N ALA A 16 -2.64 11.91 -6.77
CA ALA A 16 -3.76 10.98 -6.91
C ALA A 16 -3.33 9.70 -7.63
N ALA A 17 -2.54 9.80 -8.70
CA ALA A 17 -1.99 8.65 -9.41
C ALA A 17 -1.10 7.80 -8.48
N TYR A 18 -0.23 8.42 -7.69
CA TYR A 18 0.59 7.74 -6.69
C TYR A 18 -0.26 7.02 -5.64
N PHE A 19 -1.22 7.71 -5.02
CA PHE A 19 -2.13 7.10 -4.05
C PHE A 19 -3.04 6.02 -4.64
N SER A 20 -3.37 6.11 -5.94
CA SER A 20 -4.17 5.08 -6.60
C SER A 20 -3.48 3.71 -6.54
N VAL A 21 -2.15 3.65 -6.53
CA VAL A 21 -1.42 2.40 -6.36
C VAL A 21 -1.62 1.84 -4.95
N LEU A 22 -1.55 2.69 -3.93
CA LEU A 22 -1.77 2.30 -2.54
C LEU A 22 -3.25 2.02 -2.20
N GLY A 23 -4.19 2.52 -3.01
CA GLY A 23 -5.63 2.34 -2.79
C GLY A 23 -6.18 0.96 -3.11
N GLU A 24 -5.34 -0.03 -3.44
CA GLU A 24 -5.79 -1.37 -3.83
C GLU A 24 -5.21 -2.47 -2.90
N PRO A 25 -6.07 -3.33 -2.31
CA PRO A 25 -5.64 -4.31 -1.30
C PRO A 25 -4.57 -5.29 -1.75
N THR A 26 -4.65 -5.81 -2.98
CA THR A 26 -3.69 -6.78 -3.53
C THR A 26 -2.29 -6.16 -3.61
N ARG A 27 -2.18 -4.91 -4.05
CA ARG A 27 -0.92 -4.16 -4.10
C ARG A 27 -0.35 -3.87 -2.71
N LEU A 28 -1.19 -3.51 -1.74
CA LEU A 28 -0.75 -3.35 -0.35
C LEU A 28 -0.21 -4.66 0.23
N ARG A 29 -0.84 -5.81 -0.09
CA ARG A 29 -0.35 -7.12 0.34
C ARG A 29 0.97 -7.49 -0.33
N ILE A 30 1.12 -7.23 -1.64
CA ILE A 30 2.40 -7.38 -2.36
C ILE A 30 3.50 -6.53 -1.72
N LEU A 31 3.23 -5.24 -1.43
CA LEU A 31 4.18 -4.36 -0.75
C LEU A 31 4.62 -4.92 0.60
N ASN A 32 3.68 -5.47 1.38
CA ASN A 32 4.00 -6.08 2.66
C ASN A 32 4.91 -7.31 2.53
N LEU A 33 4.66 -8.16 1.53
CA LEU A 33 5.51 -9.33 1.25
C LEU A 33 6.93 -8.90 0.83
N LEU A 34 7.06 -7.80 0.10
CA LEU A 34 8.35 -7.26 -0.37
C LEU A 34 9.07 -6.37 0.66
N ARG A 35 8.54 -6.24 1.88
CA ARG A 35 9.11 -5.35 2.92
C ARG A 35 10.55 -5.71 3.29
N ASP A 36 10.84 -7.01 3.40
CA ASP A 36 12.14 -7.49 3.89
C ASP A 36 13.15 -7.75 2.75
N GLY A 37 12.77 -7.46 1.50
CA GLY A 37 13.64 -7.64 0.35
C GLY A 37 12.92 -8.06 -0.93
N GLU A 38 13.71 -8.34 -1.95
CA GLU A 38 13.20 -8.81 -3.22
C GLU A 38 12.62 -10.22 -3.12
N ARG A 39 11.58 -10.52 -3.89
CA ARG A 39 10.99 -11.86 -4.01
C ARG A 39 10.68 -12.20 -5.46
N CYS A 40 10.65 -13.50 -5.80
CA CYS A 40 10.26 -13.92 -7.13
C CYS A 40 8.73 -13.95 -7.29
N VAL A 41 8.25 -13.92 -8.53
CA VAL A 41 6.81 -13.93 -8.81
C VAL A 41 6.11 -15.17 -8.28
N GLN A 42 6.77 -16.33 -8.25
CA GLN A 42 6.20 -17.57 -7.73
C GLN A 42 5.92 -17.45 -6.23
N ASP A 43 6.90 -17.01 -5.44
CA ASP A 43 6.74 -16.78 -3.99
C ASP A 43 5.59 -15.80 -3.71
N LEU A 44 5.49 -14.74 -4.50
CA LEU A 44 4.40 -13.77 -4.36
C LEU A 44 3.04 -14.37 -4.72
N VAL A 45 2.95 -15.28 -5.68
CA VAL A 45 1.68 -15.92 -6.05
C VAL A 45 1.25 -16.93 -5.00
N GLU A 46 2.19 -17.69 -4.42
CA GLU A 46 1.91 -18.70 -3.40
C GLU A 46 1.34 -18.10 -2.11
N GLU A 47 1.78 -16.90 -1.73
CA GLU A 47 1.30 -16.18 -0.53
C GLU A 47 -0.02 -15.41 -0.74
N MET A 48 -0.57 -15.44 -1.96
CA MET A 48 -1.71 -14.62 -2.35
C MET A 48 -2.92 -15.49 -2.68
N ASP A 49 -4.07 -15.13 -2.10
CA ASP A 49 -5.35 -15.81 -2.31
C ASP A 49 -5.99 -15.39 -3.66
N THR A 50 -5.21 -15.33 -4.74
CA THR A 50 -5.66 -14.86 -6.07
C THR A 50 -4.89 -15.52 -7.21
N SER A 51 -5.32 -15.31 -8.46
CA SER A 51 -4.69 -15.94 -9.61
C SER A 51 -3.34 -15.28 -9.98
N GLN A 52 -2.42 -16.07 -10.55
CA GLN A 52 -1.15 -15.58 -11.10
C GLN A 52 -1.33 -14.45 -12.12
N ALA A 53 -2.37 -14.54 -12.97
CA ALA A 53 -2.68 -13.50 -13.94
C ALA A 53 -3.05 -12.18 -13.25
N ASN A 54 -3.79 -12.25 -12.14
CA ASN A 54 -4.12 -11.09 -11.34
C ASN A 54 -2.86 -10.50 -10.68
N VAL A 55 -2.06 -11.31 -9.97
CA VAL A 55 -0.80 -10.85 -9.36
C VAL A 55 0.11 -10.18 -10.39
N SER A 56 0.31 -10.80 -11.56
CA SER A 56 1.14 -10.26 -12.64
C SER A 56 0.63 -8.91 -13.15
N LYS A 57 -0.70 -8.72 -13.22
CA LYS A 57 -1.31 -7.43 -13.59
C LYS A 57 -0.98 -6.35 -12.56
N HIS A 58 -1.11 -6.63 -11.27
CA HIS A 58 -0.77 -5.67 -10.21
C HIS A 58 0.73 -5.32 -10.24
N LEU A 59 1.60 -6.32 -10.35
CA LEU A 59 3.05 -6.12 -10.47
C LEU A 59 3.43 -5.24 -11.65
N LYS A 60 2.83 -5.49 -12.83
CA LYS A 60 3.06 -4.67 -14.03
C LYS A 60 2.70 -3.20 -13.79
N VAL A 61 1.54 -2.93 -13.18
CA VAL A 61 1.12 -1.56 -12.86
C VAL A 61 2.09 -0.92 -11.88
N MET A 62 2.48 -1.61 -10.82
CA MET A 62 3.39 -1.07 -9.80
C MET A 62 4.80 -0.77 -10.35
N VAL A 63 5.28 -1.57 -11.30
CA VAL A 63 6.54 -1.30 -12.02
C VAL A 63 6.40 -0.10 -12.94
N GLN A 64 5.29 0.02 -13.68
CA GLN A 64 5.02 1.16 -14.56
C GLN A 64 4.91 2.48 -13.80
N THR A 65 4.46 2.44 -12.54
CA THR A 65 4.40 3.62 -11.67
C THR A 65 5.70 3.89 -10.92
N GLY A 66 6.74 3.09 -11.12
CA GLY A 66 8.05 3.26 -10.47
C GLY A 66 8.09 2.87 -8.98
N ILE A 67 7.05 2.19 -8.48
CA ILE A 67 6.99 1.77 -7.08
C ILE A 67 7.80 0.49 -6.85
N LEU A 68 7.80 -0.39 -7.85
CA LEU A 68 8.64 -1.58 -7.86
C LEU A 68 9.65 -1.51 -8.98
N SER A 69 10.83 -2.08 -8.76
CA SER A 69 11.72 -2.52 -9.82
C SER A 69 11.47 -3.99 -10.15
N ARG A 70 11.89 -4.39 -11.35
CA ARG A 70 11.83 -5.76 -11.83
C ARG A 70 13.18 -6.18 -12.38
N ARG A 71 13.67 -7.32 -11.93
CA ARG A 71 14.91 -7.97 -12.36
C ARG A 71 14.58 -9.37 -12.85
N SER A 72 15.24 -9.80 -13.93
CA SER A 72 15.13 -11.19 -14.42
C SER A 72 16.38 -11.96 -14.02
N GLU A 73 16.20 -13.18 -13.52
CA GLU A 73 17.29 -14.13 -13.30
C GLU A 73 16.88 -15.49 -13.86
N GLY A 74 17.49 -15.87 -14.99
CA GLY A 74 17.03 -17.02 -15.78
C GLY A 74 15.60 -16.82 -16.28
N THR A 75 14.72 -17.76 -15.93
CA THR A 75 13.28 -17.71 -16.25
C THR A 75 12.44 -17.02 -15.18
N LEU A 76 13.04 -16.67 -14.04
CA LEU A 76 12.37 -16.08 -12.89
C LEU A 76 12.40 -14.56 -12.96
N ALA A 77 11.31 -13.94 -12.49
CA ALA A 77 11.18 -12.49 -12.36
C ALA A 77 11.12 -12.12 -10.87
N TYR A 78 12.04 -11.26 -10.45
CA TYR A 78 12.17 -10.75 -9.10
C TYR A 78 11.68 -9.31 -9.04
N TYR A 79 11.03 -8.96 -7.94
CA TYR A 79 10.49 -7.63 -7.69
C TYR A 79 11.01 -7.11 -6.36
N LYS A 80 11.29 -5.81 -6.32
CA LYS A 80 11.75 -5.10 -5.13
C LYS A 80 11.04 -3.75 -5.04
N VAL A 81 10.76 -3.29 -3.82
CA VAL A 81 10.29 -1.92 -3.59
C VAL A 81 11.44 -0.94 -3.80
N GLU A 82 11.21 0.08 -4.63
CA GLU A 82 12.16 1.17 -4.88
C GLU A 82 11.88 2.39 -4.00
N ASP A 83 10.61 2.61 -3.65
CA ASP A 83 10.18 3.76 -2.86
C ASP A 83 9.82 3.36 -1.43
N GLU A 84 10.79 3.48 -0.52
CA GLU A 84 10.63 3.14 0.90
C GLU A 84 9.63 4.06 1.63
N LEU A 85 9.35 5.26 1.10
CA LEU A 85 8.36 6.19 1.66
C LEU A 85 6.98 5.54 1.80
N ILE A 86 6.68 4.57 0.94
CA ILE A 86 5.43 3.81 0.99
C ILE A 86 5.25 3.11 2.33
N PHE A 87 6.32 2.57 2.91
CA PHE A 87 6.23 1.88 4.19
C PHE A 87 5.96 2.87 5.33
N GLU A 88 6.60 4.03 5.30
CA GLU A 88 6.36 5.11 6.26
C GLU A 88 4.91 5.62 6.17
N LEU A 89 4.41 5.82 4.95
CA LEU A 89 3.04 6.27 4.72
C LEU A 89 2.02 5.23 5.19
N CYS A 90 2.22 3.95 4.86
CA CYS A 90 1.39 2.86 5.35
C CYS A 90 1.37 2.82 6.88
N HIS A 91 2.53 2.95 7.53
CA HIS A 91 2.62 2.97 8.98
C HIS A 91 1.86 4.16 9.59
N LEU A 92 2.06 5.37 9.06
CA LEU A 92 1.36 6.58 9.50
C LEU A 92 -0.16 6.45 9.38
N VAL A 93 -0.65 5.87 8.29
CA VAL A 93 -2.09 5.65 8.08
C VAL A 93 -2.60 4.57 9.02
N CYS A 94 -1.89 3.46 9.20
CA CYS A 94 -2.24 2.41 10.16
C CYS A 94 -2.37 2.96 11.58
N ASP A 95 -1.40 3.75 12.05
CA ASP A 95 -1.45 4.38 13.37
C ASP A 95 -2.68 5.29 13.53
N ARG A 96 -2.99 6.06 12.50
CA ARG A 96 -4.18 6.93 12.49
C ARG A 96 -5.47 6.13 12.50
N LEU A 97 -5.53 5.02 11.75
CA LEU A 97 -6.70 4.13 11.71
C LEU A 97 -6.90 3.43 13.06
N ALA A 98 -5.83 2.91 13.67
CA ALA A 98 -5.86 2.27 14.99
C ALA A 98 -6.45 3.21 16.04
N ARG A 99 -5.93 4.45 16.14
CA ARG A 99 -6.45 5.47 17.08
C ARG A 99 -7.93 5.78 16.83
N ARG A 100 -8.37 5.86 15.56
CA ARG A 100 -9.79 6.10 15.24
C ARG A 100 -10.69 4.96 15.73
N ILE A 101 -10.26 3.72 15.54
CA ILE A 101 -10.98 2.52 15.98
C ILE A 101 -11.06 2.50 17.52
N GLU A 102 -9.97 2.80 18.22
CA GLU A 102 -9.94 2.88 19.69
C GLU A 102 -10.93 3.92 20.22
N ILE A 103 -10.91 5.14 19.65
CA ILE A 103 -11.85 6.21 20.04
C ILE A 103 -13.30 5.77 19.80
N GLN A 104 -13.59 5.11 18.68
CA GLN A 104 -14.93 4.59 18.39
C GLN A 104 -15.35 3.51 19.38
N ALA A 105 -14.46 2.57 19.72
CA ALA A 105 -14.72 1.52 20.69
C ALA A 105 -14.99 2.09 22.10
N HIS A 106 -14.25 3.13 22.52
CA HIS A 106 -14.50 3.82 23.79
C HIS A 106 -15.87 4.52 23.81
N LYS A 107 -16.25 5.22 22.73
CA LYS A 107 -17.57 5.84 22.62
C LYS A 107 -18.69 4.81 22.67
N PHE A 108 -18.52 3.68 21.99
CA PHE A 108 -19.48 2.59 21.98
C PHE A 108 -19.66 1.98 23.39
N ARG A 109 -18.56 1.74 24.12
CA ARG A 109 -18.61 1.26 25.51
C ARG A 109 -19.22 2.28 26.47
N ALA A 110 -18.86 3.57 26.37
CA ALA A 110 -19.43 4.61 27.22
C ALA A 110 -20.95 4.74 27.04
N PHE A 111 -21.44 4.57 25.81
CA PHE A 111 -22.87 4.57 25.51
C PHE A 111 -23.61 3.37 26.14
N SER A 112 -23.03 2.17 26.11
CA SER A 112 -23.66 0.97 26.70
C SER A 112 -23.66 0.95 28.24
N PHE A 113 -22.83 1.77 28.90
CA PHE A 113 -22.84 1.96 30.36
C PHE A 113 -23.83 3.03 30.86
N LEU A 114 -24.25 3.97 30.01
CA LEU A 114 -25.25 5.01 30.35
C LEU A 114 -26.72 4.55 30.18
N GLY A 115 -26.92 3.30 29.73
CA GLY A 115 -28.25 2.73 29.45
C GLY A 115 -28.79 1.78 30.52
N LYS A 116 -28.32 1.85 31.78
CA LYS A 116 -28.92 1.12 32.92
C LYS A 116 -29.36 2.09 34.01
#